data_AF-A0A7S3R1C5-F1
#
_entry.id   AF-A0A7S3R1C5-F1
#
_cell.length_a   1.000
_cell.length_b   1.000
_cell.length_c   1.000
_cell.angle_alpha   90.00
_cell.angle_beta   90.00
_cell.angle_gamma   90.00
#
_symmetry.space_group_name_H-M   'P 1'
#
loop_
_entity.id
_entity.type
_entity.pdbx_description
1 polymer ?
#
loop_
_entity_poly.entity_id
_entity_poly.type
_entity_poly.pdbx_seq_one_letter_code
_entity_poly.pdbx_strand_id
1 'polypeptide(L)'
;MLPGNMSGREKREKMVVWEAAISSSLIHPNVCQTYHYRIKPIKESAKSGLEMTDFGSAVVFSDVSSSRAKSGLLTDSKGQSESSGSEDVHSYEVQLVLEYCDRSSLRDALDAGVFMTPTGLNYAAQLDCAMDVAKA
;
A
#
# COMPACT_ATOMS: atom_id res chain seq x y z
N MET A 1 -3.93 16.90 1.16
CA MET A 1 -5.23 16.53 1.78
C MET A 1 -6.28 16.43 0.68
N LEU A 2 -7.09 15.36 0.64
CA LEU A 2 -8.20 15.26 -0.31
C LEU A 2 -9.36 16.19 0.14
N PRO A 3 -10.06 16.88 -0.78
CA PRO A 3 -11.21 17.72 -0.45
C PRO A 3 -12.32 16.96 0.30
N GLY A 4 -12.93 17.61 1.30
CA GLY A 4 -13.83 16.97 2.27
C GLY A 4 -15.22 16.59 1.76
N ASN A 5 -15.59 16.94 0.52
CA ASN A 5 -16.93 16.70 -0.05
C ASN A 5 -17.01 15.49 -0.99
N MET A 6 -16.06 14.56 -0.91
CA MET A 6 -16.01 13.37 -1.78
C MET A 6 -16.75 12.18 -1.18
N SER A 7 -17.42 11.41 -2.03
CA SER A 7 -17.96 10.10 -1.64
C SER A 7 -16.83 9.13 -1.26
N GLY A 8 -17.11 8.11 -0.44
CA GLY A 8 -16.11 7.11 -0.07
C GLY A 8 -15.49 6.40 -1.28
N ARG A 9 -16.28 6.17 -2.34
CA ARG A 9 -15.82 5.61 -3.62
C ARG A 9 -14.84 6.54 -4.33
N GLU A 10 -15.22 7.81 -4.49
CA GLU A 10 -14.37 8.82 -5.12
C GLU A 10 -13.07 9.02 -4.34
N LYS A 11 -13.14 8.98 -3.00
CA LYS A 11 -11.96 9.09 -2.13
C LYS A 11 -10.98 7.94 -2.37
N ARG A 12 -11.46 6.70 -2.47
CA ARG A 12 -10.61 5.52 -2.75
C ARG A 12 -10.00 5.58 -4.15
N GLU A 13 -10.80 5.92 -5.15
CA GLU A 13 -10.34 6.09 -6.52
C GLU A 13 -9.25 7.16 -6.60
N LYS A 14 -9.50 8.34 -6.00
CA LYS A 14 -8.50 9.39 -5.98
C LYS A 14 -7.25 8.97 -5.23
N MET A 15 -7.36 8.34 -4.06
CA MET A 15 -6.20 7.88 -3.29
C MET A 15 -5.27 6.98 -4.12
N VAL A 16 -5.85 6.09 -4.92
CA VAL A 16 -5.11 5.20 -5.83
C VAL A 16 -4.47 5.98 -6.98
N VAL A 17 -5.20 6.93 -7.56
CA VAL A 17 -4.63 7.83 -8.57
C VAL A 17 -3.48 8.66 -7.99
N TRP A 18 -3.59 9.12 -6.74
CA TRP A 18 -2.53 9.84 -6.04
C TRP A 18 -1.28 8.96 -5.87
N GLU A 19 -1.44 7.70 -5.50
CA GLU A 19 -0.33 6.76 -5.39
C GLU A 19 0.39 6.60 -6.74
N ALA A 20 -0.33 6.27 -7.80
CA ALA A 20 0.25 6.10 -9.13
C ALA A 20 0.89 7.39 -9.68
N ALA A 21 0.27 8.55 -9.45
CA ALA A 21 0.79 9.84 -9.89
C ALA A 21 2.07 10.24 -9.14
N ILE A 22 2.14 10.00 -7.83
CA ILE A 22 3.35 10.25 -7.04
C ILE A 22 4.46 9.31 -7.51
N SER A 23 4.19 8.01 -7.58
CA SER A 23 5.17 7.00 -7.98
C SER A 23 5.71 7.26 -9.40
N SER A 24 4.89 7.74 -10.33
CA SER A 24 5.31 8.03 -11.71
C SER A 24 5.92 9.43 -11.93
N SER A 25 5.77 10.38 -11.00
CA SER A 25 6.30 11.75 -11.13
C SER A 25 7.71 11.94 -10.56
N LEU A 26 8.23 10.95 -9.83
CA LEU A 26 9.57 11.00 -9.26
C LEU A 26 10.61 10.50 -10.28
N ILE A 27 11.55 11.38 -10.64
CA ILE A 27 12.72 11.06 -11.48
C ILE A 27 13.95 11.62 -10.78
N HIS A 28 14.68 10.75 -10.07
CA HIS A 28 15.88 11.12 -9.34
C HIS A 28 16.84 9.91 -9.28
N PRO A 29 18.16 10.09 -9.43
CA PRO A 29 19.12 8.97 -9.44
C PRO A 29 19.08 8.07 -8.19
N ASN A 30 18.69 8.59 -7.03
CA ASN A 30 18.62 7.85 -5.77
C ASN A 30 17.18 7.40 -5.40
N VAL A 31 16.25 7.46 -6.36
CA VAL A 31 14.86 6.98 -6.19
C VAL A 31 14.56 6.00 -7.31
N CYS A 32 14.03 4.82 -6.97
CA CYS A 32 13.68 3.80 -7.96
C CYS A 32 12.70 4.35 -9.00
N GLN A 33 13.06 4.24 -10.27
CA GLN A 33 12.22 4.75 -11.35
C GLN A 33 10.96 3.89 -11.52
N THR A 34 9.80 4.54 -11.62
CA THR A 34 8.58 3.88 -12.11
C THR A 34 8.54 3.92 -13.62
N TYR A 35 8.45 2.76 -14.27
CA TYR A 35 8.36 2.63 -15.73
C TYR A 35 6.93 2.53 -16.24
N HIS A 36 6.07 1.86 -15.49
CA HIS A 36 4.68 1.64 -15.88
C HIS A 36 3.80 1.47 -14.65
N TYR A 37 2.52 1.82 -14.76
CA TYR A 37 1.53 1.55 -13.74
C TYR A 37 0.22 1.09 -14.37
N ARG A 38 -0.57 0.33 -13.60
CA ARG A 38 -1.90 -0.11 -13.99
C ARG A 38 -2.83 -0.05 -12.79
N ILE A 39 -3.97 0.60 -12.96
CA ILE A 39 -5.04 0.67 -11.97
C ILE A 39 -6.20 -0.22 -12.45
N LYS A 40 -6.68 -1.12 -11.61
CA LYS A 40 -7.85 -1.96 -11.92
C LYS A 40 -8.91 -1.83 -10.82
N PRO A 41 -10.18 -1.62 -11.18
CA PRO A 41 -11.27 -1.77 -10.22
C PRO A 41 -11.45 -3.25 -9.85
N ILE A 42 -11.58 -3.54 -8.56
CA ILE A 42 -11.92 -4.86 -8.06
C ILE A 42 -13.42 -4.85 -7.71
N LYS A 43 -14.16 -5.72 -8.37
CA LYS A 43 -15.56 -6.03 -8.03
C LYS A 43 -15.53 -7.28 -7.16
N GLU A 44 -16.12 -7.23 -5.98
CA GLU A 44 -16.27 -8.42 -5.14
C GLU A 44 -17.28 -9.35 -5.81
N SER A 45 -16.80 -10.33 -6.56
CA SER A 45 -17.65 -11.42 -7.04
C SER A 45 -17.92 -12.31 -5.84
N ALA A 46 -19.15 -12.30 -5.34
CA ALA A 46 -19.59 -13.19 -4.26
C ALA A 46 -19.38 -14.66 -4.67
N LYS A 47 -18.21 -15.23 -4.32
CA LYS A 47 -17.94 -16.66 -4.35
C LYS A 47 -17.16 -17.05 -3.10
N SER A 48 -17.94 -17.54 -2.14
CA SER A 48 -17.66 -18.63 -1.21
C SER A 48 -16.24 -19.22 -1.22
N GLY A 49 -15.58 -19.13 -0.07
CA GLY A 49 -14.92 -20.27 0.59
C GLY A 49 -13.78 -20.98 -0.13
N LEU A 50 -12.64 -20.99 0.57
CA LEU A 50 -11.52 -21.94 0.54
C LEU A 50 -10.25 -21.54 -0.23
N GLU A 51 -9.21 -21.42 0.60
CA GLU A 51 -7.81 -21.84 0.42
C GLU A 51 -6.76 -20.77 0.07
N MET A 52 -5.61 -21.04 0.65
CA MET A 52 -4.54 -20.17 1.10
C MET A 52 -3.35 -20.33 0.17
N THR A 53 -2.82 -19.24 -0.39
CA THR A 53 -1.41 -19.17 -0.81
C THR A 53 -0.86 -17.77 -0.54
N ASP A 54 0.00 -17.73 0.46
CA ASP A 54 0.88 -16.66 0.90
C ASP A 54 1.88 -16.30 -0.21
N PHE A 55 1.67 -15.18 -0.89
CA PHE A 55 2.70 -14.40 -1.57
C PHE A 55 2.18 -12.97 -1.78
N GLY A 56 2.85 -12.00 -1.16
CA GLY A 56 2.60 -10.57 -1.36
C GLY A 56 1.93 -9.94 -0.14
N SER A 57 2.72 -9.25 0.66
CA SER A 57 2.28 -8.43 1.78
C SER A 57 1.33 -7.33 1.28
N ALA A 58 0.03 -7.65 1.25
CA ALA A 58 -1.02 -6.66 1.09
C ALA A 58 -1.11 -5.89 2.41
N VAL A 59 -0.73 -4.62 2.39
CA VAL A 59 -1.02 -3.69 3.49
C VAL A 59 -2.53 -3.44 3.51
N VAL A 60 -3.26 -4.33 4.18
CA VAL A 60 -4.66 -4.11 4.51
C VAL A 60 -4.69 -3.12 5.67
N PHE A 61 -4.97 -1.86 5.40
CA PHE A 61 -5.27 -0.88 6.45
C PHE A 61 -6.64 -1.22 7.04
N SER A 62 -6.67 -2.16 7.99
CA SER A 62 -7.83 -2.38 8.85
C SER A 62 -7.85 -1.26 9.90
N ASP A 63 -8.87 -0.41 9.82
CA ASP A 63 -9.16 0.65 10.78
C ASP A 63 -9.40 0.04 12.18
N VAL A 64 -8.44 0.22 13.09
CA VAL A 64 -8.62 -0.05 14.53
C VAL A 64 -9.48 1.08 15.10
N SER A 65 -10.79 0.92 14.92
CA SER A 65 -11.78 1.68 15.66
C SER A 65 -12.24 0.85 16.86
N SER A 66 -11.51 1.04 17.95
CA SER A 66 -11.83 0.55 19.29
C SER A 66 -13.16 1.16 19.77
N SER A 67 -14.22 0.36 19.88
CA SER A 67 -15.40 0.73 20.69
C SER A 67 -16.14 -0.49 21.24
N ARG A 68 -15.77 -0.83 22.48
CA ARG A 68 -16.61 -1.22 23.62
C ARG A 68 -17.92 -1.98 23.32
N ALA A 69 -17.86 -3.29 23.44
CA ALA A 69 -19.03 -4.16 23.57
C ALA A 69 -19.83 -3.83 24.86
N LYS A 70 -21.13 -3.55 24.73
CA LYS A 70 -22.17 -3.86 25.72
C LYS A 70 -23.52 -4.10 25.02
N SER A 71 -23.87 -5.39 25.00
CA SER A 71 -25.19 -6.03 25.12
C SER A 71 -26.47 -5.16 25.11
N GLY A 72 -27.44 -5.55 24.28
CA GLY A 72 -28.87 -5.45 24.63
C GLY A 72 -29.87 -5.10 23.52
N LEU A 73 -30.62 -6.12 23.10
CA LEU A 73 -32.07 -6.09 22.79
C LEU A 73 -32.59 -5.67 21.39
N LEU A 74 -33.61 -6.43 20.99
CA LEU A 74 -34.32 -6.61 19.73
C LEU A 74 -35.21 -5.41 19.34
N THR A 75 -35.29 -5.09 18.05
CA THR A 75 -36.57 -4.70 17.41
C THR A 75 -36.44 -4.69 15.88
N ASP A 76 -37.40 -5.39 15.28
CA ASP A 76 -37.72 -5.55 13.86
C ASP A 76 -37.98 -4.20 13.16
N SER A 77 -37.48 -4.06 11.93
CA SER A 77 -37.95 -3.07 10.95
C SER A 77 -37.52 -3.50 9.56
N LYS A 78 -38.48 -4.07 8.84
CA LYS A 78 -38.51 -4.24 7.38
C LYS A 78 -37.97 -2.99 6.66
N GLY A 79 -36.82 -3.14 6.03
CA GLY A 79 -36.30 -2.24 5.01
C GLY A 79 -35.97 -3.05 3.77
N GLN A 80 -36.99 -3.25 2.94
CA GLN A 80 -36.90 -3.84 1.61
C GLN A 80 -35.93 -2.99 0.78
N SER A 81 -34.67 -3.38 0.71
CA SER A 81 -33.70 -2.79 -0.23
C SER A 81 -33.66 -3.71 -1.42
N GLU A 82 -34.37 -3.29 -2.46
CA GLU A 82 -34.30 -3.88 -3.78
C GLU A 82 -32.83 -4.01 -4.18
N SER A 83 -32.40 -5.25 -4.38
CA SER A 83 -31.10 -5.60 -4.91
C SER A 83 -31.05 -5.19 -6.39
N SER A 84 -30.92 -3.89 -6.63
CA SER A 84 -30.36 -3.40 -7.89
C SER A 84 -28.88 -3.79 -7.85
N GLY A 85 -28.54 -4.82 -8.62
CA GLY A 85 -27.18 -5.35 -8.75
C GLY A 85 -26.26 -4.35 -9.46
N SER A 86 -26.06 -3.16 -8.88
CA SER A 86 -24.91 -2.34 -9.22
C SER A 86 -23.70 -3.09 -8.71
N GLU A 87 -22.90 -3.63 -9.62
CA GLU A 87 -21.56 -4.13 -9.31
C GLU A 87 -20.73 -2.99 -8.71
N ASP A 88 -20.86 -2.78 -7.41
CA ASP A 88 -20.24 -1.68 -6.70
C ASP A 88 -18.75 -1.99 -6.53
N VAL A 89 -17.92 -1.11 -7.08
CA VAL A 89 -16.46 -1.25 -7.00
C VAL A 89 -16.05 -0.91 -5.58
N HIS A 90 -15.77 -1.96 -4.80
CA HIS A 90 -15.44 -1.80 -3.38
C HIS A 90 -13.94 -1.47 -3.17
N SER A 91 -13.06 -1.87 -4.09
CA SER A 91 -11.61 -1.63 -3.99
C SER A 91 -10.93 -1.45 -5.35
N TYR A 92 -9.69 -0.99 -5.32
CA TYR A 92 -8.84 -0.81 -6.50
C TYR A 92 -7.50 -1.51 -6.25
N GLU A 93 -7.00 -2.19 -7.28
CA GLU A 93 -5.65 -2.74 -7.34
C GLU A 93 -4.74 -1.73 -8.05
N VAL A 94 -3.56 -1.48 -7.48
CA VAL A 94 -2.50 -0.73 -8.16
C VAL A 94 -1.31 -1.64 -8.40
N GLN A 95 -0.91 -1.74 -9.66
CA GLN A 95 0.27 -2.46 -10.09
C GLN A 95 1.31 -1.44 -10.56
N LEU A 96 2.49 -1.45 -9.96
CA LEU A 96 3.64 -0.65 -10.39
C LEU A 96 4.71 -1.55 -10.98
N VAL A 97 5.29 -1.12 -12.10
CA VAL A 97 6.49 -1.70 -12.68
C VAL A 97 7.62 -0.72 -12.40
N LEU A 98 8.53 -1.14 -11.53
CA LEU A 98 9.63 -0.33 -11.00
C LEU A 98 10.99 -0.86 -11.49
N GLU A 99 12.01 -0.03 -11.34
CA GLU A 99 13.40 -0.47 -11.38
C GLU A 99 13.66 -1.62 -10.42
N TYR A 100 14.43 -2.61 -10.87
CA TYR A 100 14.78 -3.78 -10.08
C TYR A 100 16.05 -3.52 -9.27
N CYS A 101 15.92 -3.53 -7.94
CA CYS A 101 17.06 -3.55 -7.02
C CYS A 101 17.53 -5.00 -6.85
N ASP A 102 18.75 -5.30 -7.30
CA ASP A 102 19.38 -6.62 -7.25
C ASP A 102 19.81 -7.04 -5.83
N ARG A 103 19.89 -6.06 -4.92
CA ARG A 103 20.15 -6.26 -3.51
C ARG A 103 18.87 -6.05 -2.70
N SER A 104 18.75 -6.75 -1.58
CA SER A 104 17.65 -6.64 -0.63
C SER A 104 17.54 -5.22 -0.06
N SER A 105 16.67 -5.03 0.94
CA SER A 105 16.55 -3.72 1.56
C SER A 105 17.87 -3.29 2.22
N LEU A 106 18.09 -1.97 2.33
CA LEU A 106 19.23 -1.42 3.07
C LEU A 106 19.26 -1.94 4.51
N ARG A 107 18.10 -2.18 5.12
CA ARG A 107 18.00 -2.79 6.45
C ARG A 107 18.64 -4.18 6.49
N ASP A 108 18.28 -5.05 5.55
CA ASP A 108 18.83 -6.42 5.51
C ASP A 108 20.36 -6.39 5.32
N ALA A 109 20.86 -5.45 4.50
CA ALA A 109 22.30 -5.25 4.32
C ALA A 109 22.98 -4.73 5.60
N LEU A 110 22.34 -3.81 6.32
CA LEU A 110 22.82 -3.32 7.61
C LEU A 110 22.86 -4.43 8.67
N ASP A 111 21.83 -5.26 8.72
CA ASP A 111 21.75 -6.41 9.64
C ASP A 111 22.81 -7.47 9.32
N ALA A 112 23.15 -7.63 8.03
CA ALA A 112 24.28 -8.46 7.59
C ALA A 112 25.66 -7.82 7.86
N GLY A 113 25.71 -6.60 8.39
CA GLY A 113 26.95 -5.91 8.72
C GLY A 113 27.71 -5.38 7.50
N VAL A 114 27.03 -4.91 6.45
CA VAL A 114 27.65 -4.45 5.18
C VAL A 114 28.75 -3.40 5.34
N PHE A 115 28.70 -2.58 6.40
CA PHE A 115 29.71 -1.57 6.70
C PHE A 115 30.78 -2.03 7.71
N MET A 116 30.70 -3.27 8.21
CA MET A 116 31.67 -3.81 9.14
C MET A 116 32.85 -4.41 8.39
N THR A 117 34.05 -3.92 8.71
CA THR A 117 35.33 -4.46 8.23
C THR A 117 36.05 -5.16 9.39
N PRO A 118 37.08 -5.98 9.15
CA PRO A 118 37.87 -6.59 10.22
C PRO A 118 38.49 -5.58 11.18
N THR A 119 38.70 -4.35 10.73
CA THR A 119 39.28 -3.23 11.50
C THR A 119 38.23 -2.37 12.21
N GLY A 120 36.93 -2.64 12.03
CA GLY A 120 35.83 -1.89 12.61
C GLY A 120 34.86 -1.33 11.55
N LEU A 121 34.10 -0.30 11.92
CA LEU A 121 33.07 0.28 11.06
C LEU A 121 33.69 1.15 9.95
N ASN A 122 33.26 0.93 8.70
CA ASN A 122 33.62 1.77 7.57
C ASN A 122 32.75 3.03 7.52
N TYR A 123 33.18 4.06 8.24
CA TYR A 123 32.48 5.35 8.30
C TYR A 123 32.37 6.06 6.95
N ALA A 124 33.35 5.91 6.05
CA ALA A 124 33.29 6.55 4.73
C ALA A 124 32.10 6.01 3.94
N ALA A 125 31.97 4.69 3.83
CA ALA A 125 30.86 4.04 3.14
C ALA A 125 29.50 4.36 3.79
N GLN A 126 29.44 4.46 5.12
CA GLN A 126 28.23 4.84 5.82
C GLN A 126 27.80 6.28 5.53
N LEU A 127 28.75 7.24 5.53
CA LEU A 127 28.48 8.64 5.25
C LEU A 127 28.11 8.87 3.78
N ASP A 128 28.74 8.14 2.86
CA ASP A 128 28.37 8.18 1.44
C ASP A 128 26.93 7.68 1.23
N CYS A 129 26.57 6.57 1.85
CA CYS A 129 25.19 6.06 1.82
C CYS A 129 24.19 7.06 2.43
N ALA A 130 24.54 7.70 3.55
CA ALA A 130 23.70 8.73 4.16
C ALA A 130 23.58 9.97 3.26
N MET A 131 24.65 10.35 2.57
CA MET A 131 24.64 11.44 1.59
C MET A 131 23.73 11.10 0.40
N ASP A 132 23.74 9.86 -0.09
CA ASP A 132 22.85 9.45 -1.19
C ASP A 132 21.38 9.50 -0.79
N VAL A 133 21.04 9.06 0.44
CA VAL A 133 19.68 9.20 0.97
C VAL A 133 19.27 10.67 1.12
N ALA A 134 20.18 11.54 1.56
CA ALA A 134 19.89 12.97 1.75
C ALA A 134 19.75 13.75 0.43
N LYS A 135 20.30 13.23 -0.67
CA LYS A 135 20.18 13.82 -2.01
C LYS A 135 18.86 13.45 -2.70
N ALA A 136 18.21 12.37 -2.28
CA ALA A 136 16.92 11.94 -2.81
C ALA A 136 15.80 12.92 -2.42
#